data_AF-A0A8S1ZF56-F1
#
_entry.id   AF-A0A8S1ZF56-F1
#
_cell.length_a   1.000
_cell.length_b   1.000
_cell.length_c   1.000
_cell.angle_alpha   90.00
_cell.angle_beta   90.00
_cell.angle_gamma   90.00
#
_symmetry.space_group_name_H-M   'P 1'
#
loop_
_entity.id
_entity.type
_entity.pdbx_description
1 polymer ?
#
loop_
_entity_poly.entity_id
_entity_poly.type
_entity_poly.pdbx_seq_one_letter_code
_entity_poly.pdbx_strand_id
1 'polypeptide(L)'
;MSLQNVSKSSNALEGIHGVHVTSHSPFSFEKTTQIGDFQTNTKSSVMESNQRLFIERFWQQRPPCLRPICCSIRGDQSVLETAANVATSLPFIFLGMQAPRKNLNTKVYANSLIGVGIASSLYHASRGKLRKYLRWVDYTMIATTTICLSRALRNENPKFLMAASALVLPFQPLMVSAVHTGMMEVAFAKRSLKDPDLKTAHNVHKMSSLLGGALFIADDFFPETPFIHAGWHLAAAIGVGTCNKLLE
;
A
#
# COMPACT_ATOMS: atom_id res chain seq x y z
N MET A 1 -30.72 -54.89 53.25
CA MET A 1 -30.50 -53.47 53.60
C MET A 1 -29.07 -53.35 54.13
N SER A 2 -28.29 -52.38 53.64
CA SER A 2 -26.92 -52.02 54.06
C SER A 2 -25.71 -52.77 53.46
N LEU A 3 -24.89 -51.97 52.76
CA LEU A 3 -23.41 -51.92 52.62
C LEU A 3 -22.57 -53.20 52.51
N GLN A 4 -21.80 -53.31 51.42
CA GLN A 4 -20.33 -53.25 51.45
C GLN A 4 -19.72 -53.22 50.03
N ASN A 5 -18.91 -52.19 49.77
CA ASN A 5 -18.02 -52.09 48.61
C ASN A 5 -16.81 -53.00 48.81
N VAL A 6 -16.51 -53.86 47.83
CA VAL A 6 -15.22 -54.54 47.69
C VAL A 6 -14.49 -53.99 46.47
N SER A 7 -13.29 -53.49 46.77
CA SER A 7 -12.26 -52.95 45.90
C SER A 7 -11.90 -53.89 44.73
N LYS A 8 -11.78 -53.32 43.52
CA LYS A 8 -10.97 -53.88 42.44
C LYS A 8 -9.77 -52.95 42.22
N SER A 9 -8.58 -53.45 42.50
CA SER A 9 -7.33 -52.87 42.02
C SER A 9 -7.13 -53.20 40.54
N SER A 10 -6.59 -52.27 39.75
CA SER A 10 -5.44 -52.59 38.90
C SER A 10 -4.76 -51.31 38.43
N ASN A 11 -3.55 -51.16 38.93
CA ASN A 11 -2.47 -50.27 38.53
C ASN A 11 -2.36 -50.09 37.01
N ALA A 12 -2.25 -48.83 36.57
CA ALA A 12 -1.34 -48.46 35.48
C ALA A 12 -1.17 -46.93 35.47
N LEU A 13 0.10 -46.51 35.48
CA LEU A 13 0.60 -45.15 35.20
C LEU A 13 0.65 -44.18 36.39
N GLU A 14 1.47 -44.61 37.35
CA GLU A 14 2.36 -43.74 38.11
C GLU A 14 3.29 -42.98 37.15
N GLY A 15 3.29 -41.65 37.24
CA GLY A 15 4.28 -40.80 36.54
C GLY A 15 3.68 -39.71 35.66
N ILE A 16 3.32 -38.58 36.27
CA ILE A 16 3.84 -37.23 35.95
C ILE A 16 3.32 -36.31 37.05
N HIS A 17 4.26 -35.85 37.88
CA HIS A 17 4.05 -34.84 38.89
C HIS A 17 3.80 -33.47 38.25
N GLY A 18 2.77 -32.78 38.76
CA GLY A 18 2.81 -31.31 38.88
C GLY A 18 1.73 -30.55 38.13
N VAL A 19 0.50 -30.50 38.67
CA VAL A 19 -0.27 -29.25 38.86
C VAL A 19 -1.21 -29.45 40.05
N HIS A 20 -0.99 -28.70 41.12
CA HIS A 20 -1.92 -28.58 42.25
C HIS A 20 -3.03 -27.60 41.83
N VAL A 21 -4.28 -28.07 41.76
CA VAL A 21 -5.45 -27.20 41.53
C VAL A 21 -5.87 -26.61 42.88
N THR A 22 -5.45 -25.38 43.15
CA THR A 22 -5.90 -24.63 44.33
C THR A 22 -7.16 -23.84 43.98
N SER A 23 -8.28 -24.19 44.60
CA SER A 23 -9.58 -23.53 44.45
C SER A 23 -9.93 -22.80 45.73
N HIS A 24 -9.47 -21.56 45.94
CA HIS A 24 -9.99 -20.71 47.02
C HIS A 24 -10.00 -19.22 46.67
N SER A 25 -11.22 -18.70 46.55
CA SER A 25 -11.57 -17.27 46.67
C SER A 25 -11.52 -16.86 48.14
N PRO A 26 -11.02 -15.66 48.42
CA PRO A 26 -11.64 -14.80 49.41
C PRO A 26 -11.90 -13.43 48.77
N PHE A 27 -13.10 -12.86 48.89
CA PHE A 27 -13.26 -11.45 49.29
C PHE A 27 -14.75 -11.06 49.37
N SER A 28 -15.10 -10.71 50.60
CA SER A 28 -16.24 -10.03 51.20
C SER A 28 -17.28 -9.35 50.28
N PHE A 29 -18.54 -9.63 50.59
CA PHE A 29 -19.74 -8.92 50.12
C PHE A 29 -19.98 -7.71 51.02
N GLU A 30 -19.75 -6.50 50.53
CA GLU A 30 -20.23 -5.26 51.14
C GLU A 30 -21.28 -4.61 50.24
N LYS A 31 -22.50 -4.54 50.75
CA LYS A 31 -23.66 -3.92 50.12
C LYS A 31 -23.71 -2.46 50.58
N THR A 32 -23.40 -1.54 49.67
CA THR A 32 -23.69 -0.12 49.86
C THR A 32 -24.54 0.42 48.71
N THR A 33 -25.59 1.11 49.12
CA THR A 33 -26.77 1.49 48.37
C THR A 33 -26.55 2.82 47.62
N GLN A 34 -27.04 2.86 46.38
CA GLN A 34 -27.60 4.02 45.64
C GLN A 34 -26.72 5.14 45.05
N ILE A 35 -27.00 5.34 43.74
CA ILE A 35 -27.19 6.60 42.98
C ILE A 35 -25.95 7.29 42.40
N GLY A 36 -25.89 7.30 41.06
CA GLY A 36 -25.02 8.15 40.26
C GLY A 36 -24.82 7.59 38.85
N ASP A 37 -25.74 7.89 37.93
CA ASP A 37 -25.63 7.56 36.50
C ASP A 37 -24.30 8.05 35.90
N PHE A 38 -23.49 7.11 35.39
CA PHE A 38 -22.40 7.39 34.46
C PHE A 38 -22.42 6.36 33.31
N GLN A 39 -23.43 6.49 32.44
CA GLN A 39 -23.32 5.98 31.08
C GLN A 39 -22.51 6.98 30.26
N THR A 40 -21.25 6.68 29.97
CA THR A 40 -20.55 7.30 28.83
C THR A 40 -19.33 6.45 28.41
N ASN A 41 -19.25 6.15 27.11
CA ASN A 41 -18.05 5.76 26.34
C ASN A 41 -17.55 4.29 26.31
N THR A 42 -18.38 3.27 26.56
CA THR A 42 -17.97 1.87 26.24
C THR A 42 -18.33 1.43 24.82
N LYS A 43 -19.29 2.09 24.16
CA LYS A 43 -19.74 1.71 22.81
C LYS A 43 -18.79 2.17 21.70
N SER A 44 -18.06 3.27 21.86
CA SER A 44 -17.13 3.76 20.84
C SER A 44 -15.85 2.92 20.77
N SER A 45 -15.28 2.51 21.91
CA SER A 45 -14.05 1.72 21.96
C SER A 45 -14.22 0.29 21.43
N VAL A 46 -15.39 -0.33 21.64
CA VAL A 46 -15.73 -1.65 21.09
C VAL A 46 -15.99 -1.57 19.58
N MET A 47 -16.63 -0.50 19.09
CA MET A 47 -16.82 -0.28 17.65
C MET A 47 -15.47 -0.05 16.94
N GLU A 48 -14.60 0.77 17.53
CA GLU A 48 -13.30 1.13 16.95
C GLU A 48 -12.31 -0.06 16.97
N SER A 49 -12.32 -0.86 18.04
CA SER A 49 -11.53 -2.10 18.12
C SER A 49 -12.02 -3.15 17.13
N ASN A 50 -13.34 -3.32 16.97
CA ASN A 50 -13.91 -4.19 15.95
C ASN A 50 -13.55 -3.71 14.54
N GLN A 51 -13.62 -2.41 14.25
CA GLN A 51 -13.19 -1.86 12.96
C GLN A 51 -11.70 -2.10 12.69
N ARG A 52 -10.82 -1.91 13.68
CA ARG A 52 -9.39 -2.21 13.55
C ARG A 52 -9.14 -3.70 13.29
N LEU A 53 -9.85 -4.59 14.00
CA LEU A 53 -9.75 -6.04 13.80
C LEU A 53 -10.28 -6.47 12.42
N PHE A 54 -11.35 -5.85 11.93
CA PHE A 54 -11.87 -6.08 10.58
C PHE A 54 -10.91 -5.62 9.50
N ILE A 55 -10.31 -4.43 9.68
CA ILE A 55 -9.29 -3.89 8.79
C ILE A 55 -8.09 -4.85 8.79
N GLU A 56 -7.52 -5.18 9.95
CA GLU A 56 -6.38 -6.12 10.05
C GLU A 56 -6.70 -7.49 9.41
N ARG A 57 -7.91 -8.03 9.63
CA ARG A 57 -8.35 -9.30 9.04
C ARG A 57 -8.48 -9.23 7.52
N PHE A 58 -9.08 -8.16 7.01
CA PHE A 58 -9.21 -7.91 5.56
C PHE A 58 -7.84 -7.73 4.90
N TRP A 59 -6.92 -7.07 5.60
CA TRP A 59 -5.53 -6.90 5.18
C TRP A 59 -4.75 -8.20 5.12
N GLN A 60 -4.94 -9.09 6.10
CA GLN A 60 -4.27 -10.39 6.14
C GLN A 60 -4.88 -11.40 5.17
N GLN A 61 -6.18 -11.31 4.86
CA GLN A 61 -6.89 -12.25 4.00
C GLN A 61 -6.87 -11.89 2.51
N ARG A 62 -5.95 -11.02 2.05
CA ARG A 62 -5.85 -10.68 0.63
C ARG A 62 -5.53 -11.94 -0.22
N PRO A 63 -6.34 -12.24 -1.26
CA PRO A 63 -6.05 -13.33 -2.20
C PRO A 63 -4.61 -13.33 -2.71
N PRO A 64 -4.02 -14.50 -3.04
CA PRO A 64 -2.63 -14.59 -3.50
C PRO A 64 -2.28 -13.71 -4.70
N CYS A 65 -3.24 -13.44 -5.60
CA CYS A 65 -3.11 -12.52 -6.73
C CYS A 65 -3.21 -11.03 -6.38
N LEU A 66 -3.46 -10.70 -5.11
CA LEU A 66 -3.49 -9.33 -4.53
C LEU A 66 -2.31 -9.06 -3.60
N ARG A 67 -1.42 -10.04 -3.41
CA ARG A 67 -0.16 -9.79 -2.72
C ARG A 67 0.67 -8.88 -3.63
N PRO A 68 1.27 -7.80 -3.12
CA PRO A 68 2.36 -7.18 -3.84
C PRO A 68 3.33 -8.28 -4.25
N ILE A 69 3.91 -8.17 -5.45
CA ILE A 69 5.17 -8.86 -5.79
C ILE A 69 6.08 -8.69 -4.57
N CYS A 70 6.85 -9.72 -4.19
CA CYS A 70 7.57 -9.85 -2.91
C CYS A 70 8.61 -8.74 -2.63
N CYS A 71 8.21 -7.49 -2.67
CA CYS A 71 8.99 -6.33 -2.38
C CYS A 71 9.31 -6.37 -0.90
N SER A 72 10.61 -6.31 -0.61
CA SER A 72 11.23 -6.53 0.69
C SER A 72 10.31 -6.19 1.86
N ILE A 73 9.99 -7.20 2.67
CA ILE A 73 9.30 -7.04 3.96
C ILE A 73 10.19 -6.20 4.92
N ARG A 74 11.50 -6.16 4.65
CA ARG A 74 12.45 -5.22 5.27
C ARG A 74 12.32 -3.87 4.56
N GLY A 75 11.96 -2.83 5.32
CA GLY A 75 12.03 -1.45 4.82
C GLY A 75 13.49 -1.00 4.59
N ASP A 76 13.68 0.27 4.28
CA ASP A 76 15.01 0.86 4.03
C ASP A 76 16.00 0.44 5.15
N GLN A 77 17.16 -0.08 4.74
CA GLN A 77 18.13 -0.71 5.63
C GLN A 77 18.97 0.31 6.39
N SER A 78 19.18 1.49 5.81
CA SER A 78 20.00 2.56 6.40
C SER A 78 19.32 3.93 6.35
N VAL A 79 19.77 4.85 7.21
CA VAL A 79 19.33 6.26 7.20
C VAL A 79 19.67 6.93 5.86
N LEU A 80 20.82 6.58 5.28
CA LEU A 80 21.25 7.12 3.99
C LEU A 80 20.34 6.64 2.85
N GLU A 81 19.92 5.39 2.88
CA GLU A 81 18.96 4.84 1.93
C GLU A 81 17.58 5.51 2.07
N THR A 82 17.10 5.73 3.30
CA THR A 82 15.88 6.51 3.52
C THR A 82 16.00 7.92 2.98
N ALA A 83 17.12 8.60 3.25
CA ALA A 83 17.36 9.95 2.74
C ALA A 83 17.37 9.96 1.19
N ALA A 84 18.02 8.98 0.56
CA ALA A 84 18.06 8.82 -0.88
C ALA A 84 16.67 8.56 -1.48
N ASN A 85 15.88 7.66 -0.89
CA ASN A 85 14.53 7.35 -1.35
C ASN A 85 13.59 8.55 -1.21
N VAL A 86 13.65 9.29 -0.09
CA VAL A 86 12.89 10.54 0.09
C VAL A 86 13.34 11.60 -0.92
N ALA A 87 14.66 11.83 -1.06
CA ALA A 87 15.19 12.83 -1.98
C ALA A 87 14.78 12.54 -3.44
N THR A 88 14.83 11.27 -3.85
CA THR A 88 14.42 10.84 -5.19
C THR A 88 12.91 10.80 -5.40
N SER A 89 12.10 10.97 -4.34
CA SER A 89 10.64 11.14 -4.42
C SER A 89 10.22 12.60 -4.71
N LEU A 90 11.04 13.58 -4.32
CA LEU A 90 10.75 15.01 -4.50
C LEU A 90 10.57 15.44 -5.97
N PRO A 91 11.29 14.88 -6.96
CA PRO A 91 11.03 15.16 -8.37
C PRO A 91 9.58 14.99 -8.79
N PHE A 92 8.82 14.03 -8.24
CA PHE A 92 7.40 13.88 -8.59
C PHE A 92 6.56 15.08 -8.14
N ILE A 93 6.87 15.69 -6.99
CA ILE A 93 6.22 16.93 -6.54
C ILE A 93 6.49 18.05 -7.53
N PHE A 94 7.76 18.23 -7.90
CA PHE A 94 8.18 19.26 -8.85
C PHE A 94 7.55 19.07 -10.22
N LEU A 95 7.57 17.86 -10.76
CA LEU A 95 6.93 17.51 -12.03
C LEU A 95 5.42 17.74 -11.99
N GLY A 96 4.76 17.45 -10.86
CA GLY A 96 3.35 17.77 -10.66
C GLY A 96 3.09 19.28 -10.60
N MET A 97 3.98 20.06 -9.98
CA MET A 97 3.91 21.52 -10.00
C MET A 97 4.10 22.10 -11.41
N GLN A 98 4.94 21.49 -12.24
CA GLN A 98 5.18 21.93 -13.62
C GLN A 98 4.20 21.36 -14.66
N ALA A 99 3.39 20.37 -14.30
CA ALA A 99 2.48 19.73 -15.24
C ALA A 99 1.43 20.71 -15.81
N PRO A 100 1.04 20.56 -17.10
CA PRO A 100 0.00 21.39 -17.71
C PRO A 100 -1.33 21.37 -16.93
N ARG A 101 -1.97 22.53 -16.78
CA ARG A 101 -3.26 22.70 -16.04
C ARG A 101 -4.38 23.27 -16.90
N LYS A 102 -4.39 22.91 -18.18
CA LYS A 102 -5.31 23.44 -19.21
C LYS A 102 -6.78 23.10 -18.93
N ASN A 103 -7.08 21.93 -18.36
CA ASN A 103 -8.44 21.50 -18.04
C ASN A 103 -8.52 20.73 -16.70
N LEU A 104 -9.72 20.32 -16.29
CA LEU A 104 -9.92 19.59 -15.04
C LEU A 104 -9.13 18.26 -15.00
N ASN A 105 -9.11 17.49 -16.10
CA ASN A 105 -8.41 16.21 -16.14
C ASN A 105 -6.90 16.39 -15.96
N THR A 106 -6.31 17.39 -16.62
CA THR A 106 -4.87 17.70 -16.48
C THR A 106 -4.56 18.27 -15.10
N LYS A 107 -5.45 19.06 -14.50
CA LYS A 107 -5.31 19.55 -13.10
C LYS A 107 -5.33 18.40 -12.09
N VAL A 108 -6.26 17.46 -12.24
CA VAL A 108 -6.35 16.28 -11.37
C VAL A 108 -5.11 15.40 -11.54
N TYR A 109 -4.64 15.19 -12.77
CA TYR A 109 -3.35 14.52 -13.01
C TYR A 109 -2.19 15.23 -12.30
N ALA A 110 -2.01 16.53 -12.50
CA ALA A 110 -0.95 17.31 -11.88
C ALA A 110 -0.96 17.18 -10.34
N ASN A 111 -2.14 17.30 -9.72
CA ASN A 111 -2.29 17.16 -8.27
C ASN A 111 -2.06 15.72 -7.79
N SER A 112 -2.50 14.72 -8.57
CA SER A 112 -2.23 13.32 -8.23
C SER A 112 -0.73 13.02 -8.23
N LEU A 113 0.02 13.60 -9.17
CA LEU A 113 1.47 13.42 -9.28
C LEU A 113 2.22 14.06 -8.10
N ILE A 114 1.75 15.22 -7.61
CA ILE A 114 2.22 15.78 -6.33
C ILE A 114 1.95 14.79 -5.19
N GLY A 115 0.75 14.20 -5.17
CA GLY A 115 0.36 13.20 -4.19
C GLY A 115 1.26 11.96 -4.20
N VAL A 116 1.75 11.51 -5.36
CA VAL A 116 2.75 10.41 -5.46
C VAL A 116 4.02 10.78 -4.70
N GLY A 117 4.59 11.96 -4.96
CA GLY A 117 5.81 12.39 -4.28
C GLY A 117 5.65 12.51 -2.76
N ILE A 118 4.49 13.00 -2.30
CA ILE A 118 4.15 13.07 -0.87
C ILE A 118 3.99 11.67 -0.27
N ALA A 119 3.20 10.80 -0.91
CA ALA A 119 2.92 9.46 -0.42
C ALA A 119 4.19 8.60 -0.33
N SER A 120 5.04 8.64 -1.37
CA SER A 120 6.32 7.96 -1.40
C SER A 120 7.27 8.47 -0.32
N SER A 121 7.37 9.80 -0.15
CA SER A 121 8.19 10.41 0.91
C SER A 121 7.74 9.96 2.31
N LEU A 122 6.43 9.95 2.57
CA LEU A 122 5.88 9.48 3.84
C LEU A 122 6.14 7.99 4.05
N TYR A 123 5.99 7.17 3.00
CA TYR A 123 6.28 5.74 3.05
C TYR A 123 7.74 5.49 3.47
N HIS A 124 8.71 6.12 2.82
CA HIS A 124 10.12 5.92 3.14
C HIS A 124 10.52 6.51 4.50
N ALA A 125 9.96 7.66 4.88
CA ALA A 125 10.19 8.25 6.20
C ALA A 125 9.57 7.43 7.35
N SER A 126 8.63 6.52 7.05
CA SER A 126 7.92 5.75 8.07
C SER A 126 8.59 4.44 8.48
N ARG A 127 8.27 3.97 9.69
CA ARG A 127 8.77 2.74 10.28
C ARG A 127 7.63 1.89 10.88
N GLY A 128 7.91 0.63 11.20
CA GLY A 128 6.99 -0.25 11.92
C GLY A 128 5.68 -0.54 11.18
N LYS A 129 4.57 -0.64 11.92
CA LYS A 129 3.24 -0.98 11.37
C LYS A 129 2.70 0.09 10.42
N LEU A 130 2.98 1.38 10.68
CA LEU A 130 2.52 2.50 9.84
C LEU A 130 3.05 2.39 8.40
N ARG A 131 4.28 1.91 8.24
CA ARG A 131 4.91 1.70 6.93
C ARG A 131 4.12 0.80 5.99
N LYS A 132 3.41 -0.21 6.53
CA LYS A 132 2.58 -1.12 5.71
C LYS A 132 1.41 -0.37 5.07
N TYR A 133 0.77 0.52 5.83
CA TYR A 133 -0.33 1.33 5.33
C TYR A 133 0.17 2.38 4.33
N LEU A 134 1.26 3.08 4.66
CA LEU A 134 1.83 4.09 3.76
C LEU A 134 2.37 3.48 2.47
N ARG A 135 2.89 2.25 2.49
CA ARG A 135 3.25 1.51 1.28
C ARG A 135 2.06 1.31 0.35
N TRP A 136 0.91 0.94 0.92
CA TRP A 136 -0.29 0.80 0.11
C TRP A 136 -0.80 2.14 -0.40
N VAL A 137 -0.75 3.20 0.42
CA VAL A 137 -1.10 4.55 -0.02
C VAL A 137 -0.21 4.96 -1.20
N ASP A 138 1.10 4.72 -1.11
CA ASP A 138 2.06 5.02 -2.18
C ASP A 138 1.72 4.30 -3.49
N TYR A 139 1.59 2.97 -3.48
CA TYR A 139 1.19 2.22 -4.68
C TYR A 139 -0.19 2.62 -5.22
N THR A 140 -1.14 2.91 -4.32
CA THR A 140 -2.47 3.38 -4.70
C THR A 140 -2.40 4.75 -5.36
N MET A 141 -1.52 5.64 -4.88
CA MET A 141 -1.31 6.96 -5.48
C MET A 141 -0.64 6.85 -6.85
N ILE A 142 0.38 6.00 -7.01
CA ILE A 142 0.98 5.72 -8.34
C ILE A 142 -0.10 5.27 -9.32
N ALA A 143 -0.91 4.28 -8.93
CA ALA A 143 -2.00 3.77 -9.75
C ALA A 143 -3.05 4.85 -10.06
N THR A 144 -3.44 5.65 -9.06
CA THR A 144 -4.35 6.79 -9.25
C THR A 144 -3.80 7.78 -10.27
N THR A 145 -2.52 8.14 -10.19
CA THR A 145 -1.88 9.04 -11.13
C THR A 145 -1.86 8.49 -12.56
N THR A 146 -1.61 7.19 -12.74
CA THR A 146 -1.70 6.57 -14.09
C THR A 146 -3.12 6.61 -14.67
N ILE A 147 -4.16 6.39 -13.84
CA ILE A 147 -5.56 6.57 -14.24
C ILE A 147 -5.78 8.03 -14.69
N CYS A 148 -5.38 9.00 -13.86
CA CYS A 148 -5.54 10.42 -14.16
C CYS A 148 -4.83 10.85 -15.44
N LEU A 149 -3.61 10.36 -15.67
CA LEU A 149 -2.84 10.62 -16.89
C LEU A 149 -3.56 10.06 -18.12
N SER A 150 -3.95 8.79 -18.08
CA SER A 150 -4.66 8.15 -19.20
C SER A 150 -5.99 8.84 -19.51
N ARG A 151 -6.68 9.36 -18.49
CA ARG A 151 -7.89 10.17 -18.63
C ARG A 151 -7.61 11.52 -19.28
N ALA A 152 -6.51 12.17 -18.92
CA ALA A 152 -6.10 13.45 -19.47
C ALA A 152 -5.66 13.34 -20.94
N LEU A 153 -5.12 12.18 -21.35
CA LEU A 153 -4.65 11.94 -22.72
C LEU A 153 -5.74 11.56 -23.72
N ARG A 154 -6.91 11.13 -23.24
CA ARG A 154 -7.98 10.60 -24.09
C ARG A 154 -9.12 11.59 -24.25
N ASN A 155 -9.50 11.85 -25.50
CA ASN A 155 -10.75 12.54 -25.82
C ASN A 155 -11.98 11.66 -25.57
N GLU A 156 -11.86 10.34 -25.72
CA GLU A 156 -12.94 9.39 -25.42
C GLU A 156 -12.63 8.61 -24.15
N ASN A 157 -13.41 8.86 -23.11
CA ASN A 157 -13.34 8.12 -21.84
C ASN A 157 -14.30 6.91 -21.91
N PRO A 158 -13.81 5.66 -21.97
CA PRO A 158 -14.65 4.51 -21.66
C PRO A 158 -14.89 4.59 -20.16
N LYS A 159 -15.99 5.23 -19.78
CA LYS A 159 -16.43 5.41 -18.39
C LYS A 159 -16.39 4.08 -17.64
N PHE A 160 -16.66 2.98 -18.34
CA PHE A 160 -16.54 1.62 -17.83
C PHE A 160 -15.12 1.26 -17.35
N LEU A 161 -14.08 1.51 -18.15
CA LEU A 161 -12.70 1.23 -17.75
C LEU A 161 -12.32 2.06 -16.53
N MET A 162 -12.69 3.34 -16.51
CA MET A 162 -12.41 4.21 -15.37
C MET A 162 -13.13 3.74 -14.10
N ALA A 163 -14.38 3.31 -14.22
CA ALA A 163 -15.15 2.74 -13.11
C ALA A 163 -14.55 1.41 -12.64
N ALA A 164 -14.22 0.50 -13.56
CA ALA A 164 -13.59 -0.78 -13.25
C ALA A 164 -12.24 -0.58 -12.55
N SER A 165 -11.40 0.33 -13.07
CA SER A 165 -10.13 0.67 -12.44
C SER A 165 -10.32 1.28 -11.05
N ALA A 166 -11.31 2.14 -10.83
CA ALA A 166 -11.61 2.67 -9.50
C ALA A 166 -12.04 1.59 -8.49
N LEU A 167 -12.79 0.58 -8.94
CA LEU A 167 -13.20 -0.56 -8.10
C LEU A 167 -12.03 -1.50 -7.78
N VAL A 168 -11.11 -1.70 -8.73
CA VAL A 168 -9.97 -2.61 -8.60
C VAL A 168 -8.79 -1.95 -7.87
N LEU A 169 -8.65 -0.63 -7.95
CA LEU A 169 -7.57 0.18 -7.38
C LEU A 169 -7.17 -0.20 -5.94
N PRO A 170 -8.09 -0.32 -4.96
CA PRO A 170 -7.70 -0.65 -3.58
C PRO A 170 -7.11 -2.06 -3.42
N PHE A 171 -7.37 -2.95 -4.39
CA PHE A 171 -7.02 -4.36 -4.37
C PHE A 171 -5.80 -4.69 -5.23
N GLN A 172 -5.70 -4.14 -6.45
CA GLN A 172 -4.62 -4.41 -7.41
C GLN A 172 -4.06 -3.13 -8.05
N PRO A 173 -3.43 -2.25 -7.26
CA PRO A 173 -2.87 -1.00 -7.79
C PRO A 173 -1.81 -1.24 -8.89
N LEU A 174 -1.00 -2.29 -8.78
CA LEU A 174 0.03 -2.61 -9.79
C LEU A 174 -0.58 -3.01 -11.14
N MET A 175 -1.60 -3.87 -11.15
CA MET A 175 -2.28 -4.26 -12.39
C MET A 175 -2.97 -3.06 -13.05
N VAL A 176 -3.66 -2.25 -12.24
CA VAL A 176 -4.30 -1.00 -12.72
C VAL A 176 -3.24 -0.08 -13.34
N SER A 177 -2.11 0.11 -12.65
CA SER A 177 -0.99 0.90 -13.17
C SER A 177 -0.48 0.35 -14.50
N ALA A 178 -0.25 -0.96 -14.61
CA ALA A 178 0.25 -1.59 -15.82
C ALA A 178 -0.69 -1.38 -17.02
N VAL A 179 -2.00 -1.55 -16.82
CA VAL A 179 -3.01 -1.32 -17.88
C VAL A 179 -2.99 0.14 -18.33
N HIS A 180 -3.07 1.08 -17.40
CA HIS A 180 -3.15 2.50 -17.74
C HIS A 180 -1.85 3.06 -18.32
N THR A 181 -0.69 2.58 -17.86
CA THR A 181 0.62 2.89 -18.44
C THR A 181 0.76 2.32 -19.84
N GLY A 182 0.37 1.06 -20.08
CA GLY A 182 0.40 0.47 -21.42
C GLY A 182 -0.47 1.24 -22.42
N MET A 183 -1.64 1.69 -21.98
CA MET A 183 -2.51 2.55 -22.80
C MET A 183 -1.89 3.92 -23.09
N MET A 184 -1.26 4.52 -22.09
CA MET A 184 -0.54 5.79 -22.23
C MET A 184 0.63 5.65 -23.20
N GLU A 185 1.39 4.55 -23.14
CA GLU A 185 2.50 4.26 -24.06
C GLU A 185 2.02 4.12 -25.52
N VAL A 186 0.91 3.42 -25.75
CA VAL A 186 0.30 3.35 -27.10
C VAL A 186 -0.10 4.74 -27.60
N ALA A 187 -0.66 5.59 -26.72
CA ALA A 187 -1.00 6.96 -27.07
C ALA A 187 0.25 7.80 -27.37
N PHE A 188 1.33 7.64 -26.61
CA PHE A 188 2.61 8.33 -26.84
C PHE A 188 3.21 7.92 -28.18
N ALA A 189 3.35 6.62 -28.42
CA ALA A 189 3.87 6.09 -29.68
C ALA A 189 3.06 6.58 -30.89
N LYS A 190 1.73 6.60 -30.80
CA LYS A 190 0.89 7.11 -31.90
C LYS A 190 1.09 8.60 -32.15
N ARG A 191 1.33 9.41 -31.12
CA ARG A 191 1.57 10.85 -31.27
C ARG A 191 3.00 11.16 -31.71
N SER A 192 4.00 10.43 -31.22
CA SER A 192 5.41 10.60 -31.60
C SER A 192 5.69 10.26 -33.07
N LEU A 193 4.85 9.43 -33.69
CA LEU A 193 4.88 9.20 -35.14
C LEU A 193 4.41 10.41 -35.97
N LYS A 194 3.61 11.30 -35.38
CA LYS A 194 3.05 12.48 -36.06
C LYS A 194 3.84 13.75 -35.78
N ASP A 195 4.44 13.83 -34.61
CA ASP A 195 5.15 15.00 -34.11
C ASP A 195 6.62 14.68 -33.83
N PRO A 196 7.56 15.24 -34.62
CA PRO A 196 9.00 15.05 -34.43
C PRO A 196 9.50 15.46 -33.03
N ASP A 197 8.89 16.46 -32.40
CA ASP A 197 9.32 16.96 -31.08
C ASP A 197 8.97 15.95 -29.98
N LEU A 198 7.89 15.19 -30.17
CA LEU A 198 7.51 14.10 -29.28
C LEU A 198 8.34 12.83 -29.48
N LYS A 199 9.06 12.67 -30.60
CA LYS A 199 9.90 11.48 -30.86
C LYS A 199 11.06 11.40 -29.87
N THR A 200 11.74 12.51 -29.63
CA THR A 200 12.84 12.57 -28.65
C THR A 200 12.31 12.31 -27.24
N ALA A 201 11.17 12.92 -26.89
CA ALA A 201 10.53 12.68 -25.59
C ALA A 201 10.11 11.22 -25.40
N HIS A 202 9.58 10.58 -26.45
CA HIS A 202 9.18 9.17 -26.43
C HIS A 202 10.39 8.23 -26.30
N ASN A 203 11.52 8.54 -26.95
CA ASN A 203 12.75 7.76 -26.78
C ASN A 203 13.25 7.82 -25.33
N VAL A 204 13.28 9.01 -24.73
CA VAL A 204 13.65 9.18 -23.32
C VAL A 204 12.67 8.43 -22.42
N HIS A 205 11.36 8.57 -22.67
CA HIS A 205 10.32 7.82 -21.96
C HIS A 205 10.61 6.32 -22.00
N LYS A 206 10.76 5.74 -23.18
CA LYS A 206 11.00 4.31 -23.38
C LYS A 206 12.24 3.83 -22.63
N MET A 207 13.37 4.54 -22.77
CA MET A 207 14.61 4.17 -22.09
C MET A 207 14.47 4.24 -20.57
N SER A 208 13.85 5.30 -20.06
CA SER A 208 13.61 5.48 -18.63
C SER A 208 12.61 4.46 -18.06
N SER A 209 11.57 4.10 -18.81
CA SER A 209 10.59 3.06 -18.44
C SER A 209 11.21 1.65 -18.45
N LEU A 210 12.09 1.35 -19.43
CA LEU A 210 12.84 0.10 -19.45
C LEU A 210 13.80 0.00 -18.26
N LEU A 211 14.58 1.05 -18.02
CA LEU A 211 15.49 1.11 -16.87
C LEU A 211 14.73 1.03 -15.55
N GLY A 212 13.64 1.79 -15.42
CA GLY A 212 12.77 1.76 -14.25
C GLY A 212 12.16 0.39 -14.01
N GLY A 213 11.66 -0.28 -15.05
CA GLY A 213 11.15 -1.65 -14.95
C GLY A 213 12.23 -2.65 -14.52
N ALA A 214 13.44 -2.53 -15.07
CA ALA A 214 14.57 -3.38 -14.67
C ALA A 214 14.97 -3.15 -13.21
N LEU A 215 15.04 -1.89 -12.76
CA LEU A 215 15.35 -1.54 -11.37
C LEU A 215 14.25 -1.99 -10.40
N PHE A 216 12.98 -1.85 -10.79
CA PHE A 216 11.85 -2.35 -10.00
C PHE A 216 11.93 -3.86 -9.78
N ILE A 217 12.24 -4.62 -10.84
CA ILE A 217 12.46 -6.07 -10.76
C ILE A 217 13.71 -6.39 -9.92
N ALA A 218 14.80 -5.66 -10.11
CA ALA A 218 16.04 -5.86 -9.37
C ALA A 218 15.88 -5.59 -7.86
N ASP A 219 15.04 -4.63 -7.48
CA ASP A 219 14.73 -4.32 -6.08
C ASP A 219 14.11 -5.54 -5.36
N ASP A 220 13.32 -6.33 -6.09
CA ASP A 220 12.70 -7.56 -5.57
C ASP A 220 13.70 -8.74 -5.50
N PHE A 221 14.58 -8.88 -6.50
CA PHE A 221 15.55 -9.99 -6.54
C PHE A 221 16.79 -9.76 -5.67
N PHE A 222 17.17 -8.50 -5.44
CA PHE A 222 18.38 -8.11 -4.72
C PHE A 222 18.07 -7.13 -3.57
N PRO A 223 17.24 -7.53 -2.58
CA PRO A 223 16.75 -6.64 -1.52
C PRO A 223 17.83 -6.17 -0.52
N GLU A 224 19.04 -6.74 -0.62
CA GLU A 224 20.22 -6.38 0.18
C GLU A 224 21.14 -5.38 -0.54
N THR A 225 20.86 -5.06 -1.81
CA THR A 225 21.62 -4.05 -2.55
C THR A 225 20.99 -2.67 -2.31
N PRO A 226 21.67 -1.75 -1.63
CA PRO A 226 21.09 -0.45 -1.30
C PRO A 226 20.90 0.40 -2.56
N PHE A 227 19.98 1.37 -2.47
CA PHE A 227 19.73 2.42 -3.49
C PHE A 227 19.13 1.97 -4.82
N ILE A 228 18.83 0.68 -5.04
CA ILE A 228 18.12 0.23 -6.25
C ILE A 228 16.76 0.95 -6.35
N HIS A 229 16.01 1.00 -5.25
CA HIS A 229 14.74 1.70 -5.16
C HIS A 229 14.84 3.20 -5.51
N ALA A 230 15.87 3.89 -5.01
CA ALA A 230 16.14 5.29 -5.34
C ALA A 230 16.46 5.47 -6.84
N GLY A 231 17.18 4.51 -7.44
CA GLY A 231 17.40 4.47 -8.88
C GLY A 231 16.09 4.31 -9.66
N TRP A 232 15.20 3.43 -9.20
CA TRP A 232 13.87 3.26 -9.78
C TRP A 232 13.06 4.56 -9.74
N HIS A 233 13.05 5.27 -8.59
CA HIS A 233 12.41 6.59 -8.46
C HIS A 233 12.93 7.57 -9.50
N LEU A 234 14.25 7.68 -9.67
CA LEU A 234 14.86 8.62 -10.60
C LEU A 234 14.50 8.29 -12.05
N ALA A 235 14.59 7.02 -12.44
CA ALA A 235 14.20 6.57 -13.78
C ALA A 235 12.71 6.86 -14.05
N ALA A 236 11.84 6.55 -13.08
CA ALA A 236 10.42 6.83 -13.18
C ALA A 236 10.12 8.34 -13.27
N ALA A 237 10.80 9.18 -12.50
CA ALA A 237 10.63 10.64 -12.56
C ALA A 237 11.01 11.19 -13.94
N ILE A 238 12.12 10.73 -14.53
CA ILE A 238 12.51 11.10 -15.90
C ILE A 238 11.40 10.70 -16.89
N GLY A 239 10.92 9.45 -16.81
CA GLY A 239 9.86 8.95 -17.67
C GLY A 239 8.55 9.73 -17.54
N VAL A 240 8.10 10.00 -16.33
CA VAL A 240 6.89 10.80 -16.06
C VAL A 240 7.04 12.25 -16.54
N GLY A 241 8.24 12.83 -16.43
CA GLY A 241 8.50 14.18 -16.93
C GLY A 241 8.26 14.31 -18.44
N THR A 242 8.53 13.26 -19.21
CA THR A 242 8.20 13.24 -20.65
C THR A 242 6.70 13.17 -20.93
N CYS A 243 5.90 12.60 -20.01
CA CYS A 243 4.44 12.56 -20.15
C CYS A 243 3.78 13.93 -20.01
N ASN A 244 4.42 14.89 -19.30
CA ASN A 244 3.93 16.26 -19.24
C ASN A 244 3.94 16.92 -20.62
N LYS A 245 4.96 16.66 -21.44
CA LYS A 245 5.01 17.14 -22.85
C LYS A 245 3.89 16.55 -23.70
N LEU A 246 3.42 15.35 -23.36
CA LEU A 246 2.29 14.74 -24.06
C LEU A 246 0.94 15.44 -23.75
N LEU A 247 0.89 16.26 -22.71
CA LEU A 247 -0.29 17.04 -22.30
C LEU A 247 -0.23 18.51 -22.74
N GLU A 248 0.88 18.93 -23.35
CA GLU A 248 1.00 20.21 -24.05
C GLU A 248 0.28 20.14 -25.41
#